data_AF-A0A2U1T1F7-F1
#
_entry.id   AF-A0A2U1T1F7-F1
#
_cell.length_a   1.000
_cell.length_b   1.000
_cell.length_c   1.000
_cell.angle_alpha   90.00
_cell.angle_beta   90.00
_cell.angle_gamma   90.00
#
_symmetry.space_group_name_H-M   'P 1'
#
loop_
_entity.id
_entity.type
_entity.pdbx_description
1 polymer ?
#
loop_
_entity_poly.entity_id
_entity_poly.type
_entity_poly.pdbx_seq_one_letter_code
_entity_poly.pdbx_strand_id
1 'polypeptide(L)'
;MNGEAESSHQRTRPAAGATRDARALWAVSLVGLLVAYSPMWLPRLRDALGVELGFGGPASSIVWNVLAAAILMAFVLLVEKRPLASIGMRKPRSKDLEWALYLFGIYMAWQWVVMTFFPPAPDSGTATIASLPIVAVLGLIISAAVFEEILYRGYPIERLSELTGRRWIAYAVTAPLFVAPHIVFFGPHWLWTAGVGTIALYVLYAKTRNLPACMLLHLCINLPILIPTIAHHVGG
;
A
#
# COMPACT_ATOMS: atom_id res chain seq x y z
N MET A 1 -33.08 45.89 -41.12
CA MET A 1 -32.80 44.55 -41.69
C MET A 1 -31.66 43.96 -40.88
N ASN A 2 -32.01 43.15 -39.88
CA ASN A 2 -31.08 42.44 -39.01
C ASN A 2 -30.71 41.13 -39.73
N GLY A 3 -29.43 40.92 -40.01
CA GLY A 3 -28.90 39.66 -40.54
C GLY A 3 -27.91 39.08 -39.55
N GLU A 4 -28.39 38.15 -38.73
CA GLU A 4 -27.61 37.34 -37.80
C GLU A 4 -26.72 36.38 -38.59
N ALA A 5 -25.41 36.39 -38.34
CA ALA A 5 -24.49 35.39 -38.84
C ALA A 5 -24.39 34.27 -37.80
N GLU A 6 -25.04 33.14 -38.10
CA GLU A 6 -24.91 31.89 -37.35
C GLU A 6 -23.44 31.42 -37.34
N SER A 7 -22.84 31.34 -36.15
CA SER A 7 -21.56 30.68 -35.95
C SER A 7 -21.79 29.17 -35.80
N SER A 8 -21.34 28.40 -36.80
CA SER A 8 -21.43 26.94 -36.77
C SER A 8 -20.44 26.37 -35.75
N HIS A 9 -20.95 25.94 -34.59
CA HIS A 9 -20.21 25.09 -33.67
C HIS A 9 -20.00 23.69 -34.29
N GLN A 10 -18.89 23.51 -35.01
CA GLN A 10 -18.38 22.19 -35.38
C GLN A 10 -17.92 21.44 -34.11
N ARG A 11 -18.78 20.55 -33.59
CA ARG A 11 -18.36 19.52 -32.63
C ARG A 11 -17.49 18.50 -33.35
N THR A 12 -16.18 18.60 -33.16
CA THR A 12 -15.22 17.58 -33.59
C THR A 12 -15.53 16.27 -32.87
N ARG A 13 -15.88 15.22 -33.63
CA ARG A 13 -15.97 13.85 -33.10
C ARG A 13 -14.57 13.41 -32.66
N PRO A 14 -14.40 12.79 -31.48
CA PRO A 14 -13.10 12.28 -31.07
C PRO A 14 -12.61 11.23 -32.08
N ALA A 15 -11.37 11.38 -32.55
CA ALA A 15 -10.75 10.49 -33.52
C ALA A 15 -10.74 9.05 -32.98
N ALA A 16 -11.10 8.07 -33.81
CA ALA A 16 -11.20 6.66 -33.43
C ALA A 16 -9.93 6.09 -32.75
N GLY A 17 -8.74 6.65 -33.05
CA GLY A 17 -7.48 6.30 -32.39
C GLY A 17 -7.44 6.58 -30.89
N ALA A 18 -7.96 7.72 -30.43
CA ALA A 18 -7.95 8.10 -29.01
C ALA A 18 -8.71 7.11 -28.12
N THR A 19 -9.74 6.47 -28.67
CA THR A 19 -10.54 5.47 -27.94
C THR A 19 -9.84 4.11 -27.82
N ARG A 20 -9.02 3.71 -28.82
CA ARG A 20 -8.23 2.47 -28.76
C ARG A 20 -7.08 2.60 -27.76
N ASP A 21 -6.42 3.76 -27.73
CA ASP A 21 -5.32 4.03 -26.81
C ASP A 21 -5.80 4.08 -25.35
N ALA A 22 -6.98 4.66 -25.12
CA ALA A 22 -7.62 4.65 -23.81
C ALA A 22 -7.96 3.21 -23.35
N ARG A 23 -8.55 2.38 -24.20
CA ARG A 23 -8.87 0.98 -23.85
C ARG A 23 -7.63 0.17 -23.52
N ALA A 24 -6.55 0.35 -24.26
CA ALA A 24 -5.28 -0.30 -23.98
C ALA A 24 -4.69 0.15 -22.63
N LEU A 25 -4.72 1.45 -22.34
CA LEU A 25 -4.26 1.98 -21.05
C LEU A 25 -5.06 1.40 -19.87
N TRP A 26 -6.39 1.35 -20.00
CA TRP A 26 -7.27 0.75 -19.01
C TRP A 26 -6.94 -0.74 -18.81
N ALA A 27 -6.87 -1.52 -19.88
CA ALA A 27 -6.57 -2.95 -19.79
C ALA A 27 -5.22 -3.22 -19.11
N VAL A 28 -4.15 -2.53 -19.54
CA VAL A 28 -2.81 -2.68 -18.97
C VAL A 28 -2.79 -2.31 -17.49
N SER A 29 -3.39 -1.17 -17.13
CA SER A 29 -3.43 -0.72 -15.73
C SER A 29 -4.26 -1.65 -14.84
N LEU A 30 -5.37 -2.19 -15.35
CA LEU A 30 -6.20 -3.15 -14.61
C LEU A 30 -5.45 -4.46 -14.37
N VAL A 31 -4.68 -4.96 -15.34
CA VAL A 31 -3.82 -6.15 -15.15
C VAL A 31 -2.79 -5.91 -14.05
N GLY A 32 -2.09 -4.77 -14.07
CA GLY A 32 -1.12 -4.48 -13.01
C GLY A 32 -1.79 -4.25 -11.64
N LEU A 33 -3.00 -3.70 -11.58
CA LEU A 33 -3.77 -3.60 -10.33
C LEU A 33 -4.16 -4.98 -9.79
N LEU A 34 -4.55 -5.92 -10.67
CA LEU A 34 -4.81 -7.31 -10.29
C LEU A 34 -3.55 -7.98 -9.72
N VAL A 35 -2.39 -7.76 -10.33
CA VAL A 35 -1.10 -8.23 -9.81
C VAL A 35 -0.80 -7.59 -8.46
N ALA A 36 -0.97 -6.28 -8.32
CA ALA A 36 -0.68 -5.54 -7.09
C ALA A 36 -1.49 -6.06 -5.90
N TYR A 37 -2.77 -6.38 -6.12
CA TYR A 37 -3.65 -6.91 -5.08
C TYR A 37 -3.66 -8.43 -4.98
N SER A 38 -2.83 -9.15 -5.76
CA SER A 38 -2.77 -10.61 -5.72
C SER A 38 -2.48 -11.21 -4.33
N PRO A 39 -1.68 -10.59 -3.43
CA PRO A 39 -1.52 -11.11 -2.07
C PRO A 39 -2.82 -11.14 -1.26
N MET A 40 -3.82 -10.34 -1.63
CA MET A 40 -5.12 -10.35 -0.95
C MET A 40 -6.00 -11.53 -1.35
N TRP A 41 -5.93 -12.04 -2.58
CA TRP A 41 -6.90 -13.03 -3.06
C TRP A 41 -6.27 -14.35 -3.47
N LEU A 42 -5.01 -14.36 -3.93
CA LEU A 42 -4.35 -15.55 -4.42
C LEU A 42 -4.10 -16.62 -3.34
N PRO A 43 -3.71 -16.26 -2.09
CA PRO A 43 -3.60 -17.26 -1.01
C PRO A 43 -4.95 -17.88 -0.67
N ARG A 44 -6.02 -17.08 -0.63
CA ARG A 44 -7.38 -17.55 -0.36
C ARG A 44 -7.88 -18.48 -1.46
N LEU A 45 -7.58 -18.17 -2.71
CA LEU A 45 -7.89 -19.01 -3.86
C LEU A 45 -7.12 -20.33 -3.80
N ARG A 46 -5.81 -20.29 -3.49
CA ARG A 46 -4.99 -21.49 -3.27
C ARG A 46 -5.61 -22.41 -2.22
N ASP A 47 -5.99 -21.85 -1.08
CA ASP A 47 -6.57 -22.59 0.04
C ASP A 47 -7.93 -23.21 -0.35
N ALA A 48 -8.76 -22.46 -1.08
CA ALA A 48 -10.04 -22.95 -1.61
C ALA A 48 -9.88 -24.09 -2.63
N LEU A 49 -8.74 -24.15 -3.32
CA LEU A 49 -8.39 -25.22 -4.27
C LEU A 49 -7.67 -26.41 -3.60
N GLY A 50 -7.41 -26.35 -2.29
CA GLY A 50 -6.74 -27.43 -1.55
C GLY A 50 -5.27 -27.64 -1.92
N VAL A 51 -4.58 -26.60 -2.43
CA VAL A 51 -3.18 -26.70 -2.84
C VAL A 51 -2.26 -26.41 -1.65
N GLU A 52 -1.62 -27.45 -1.11
CA GLU A 52 -0.67 -27.31 0.00
C GLU A 52 0.75 -27.00 -0.49
N LEU A 53 1.23 -25.78 -0.21
CA LEU A 53 2.59 -25.36 -0.54
C LEU A 53 3.55 -25.35 0.67
N GLY A 54 3.11 -25.85 1.83
CA GLY A 54 3.94 -25.90 3.04
C GLY A 54 4.22 -24.56 3.73
N PHE A 55 3.67 -23.45 3.24
CA PHE A 55 3.78 -22.11 3.84
C PHE A 55 2.41 -21.60 4.28
N GLY A 56 2.09 -21.80 5.56
CA GLY A 56 0.87 -21.33 6.23
C GLY A 56 1.14 -20.19 7.21
N GLY A 57 0.06 -19.56 7.70
CA GLY A 57 0.13 -18.51 8.72
C GLY A 57 0.67 -17.15 8.22
N PRO A 58 0.81 -16.16 9.13
CA PRO A 58 1.12 -14.77 8.75
C PRO A 58 2.45 -14.60 8.02
N ALA A 59 3.46 -15.43 8.35
CA ALA A 59 4.78 -15.40 7.70
C ALA A 59 4.72 -15.67 6.19
N SER A 60 3.71 -16.41 5.71
CA SER A 60 3.52 -16.66 4.27
C SER A 60 3.25 -15.38 3.47
N SER A 61 2.77 -14.30 4.11
CA SER A 61 2.58 -13.00 3.47
C SER A 61 3.87 -12.44 2.87
N ILE A 62 5.05 -12.76 3.45
CA ILE A 62 6.35 -12.37 2.93
C ILE A 62 6.52 -12.86 1.49
N VAL A 63 6.25 -14.16 1.26
CA VAL A 63 6.41 -14.78 -0.06
C VAL A 63 5.48 -14.13 -1.07
N TRP A 64 4.20 -13.98 -0.73
CA TRP A 64 3.21 -13.39 -1.64
C TRP A 64 3.52 -11.92 -1.97
N ASN A 65 3.92 -11.13 -0.98
CA ASN A 65 4.29 -9.73 -1.18
C ASN A 65 5.53 -9.60 -2.06
N VAL A 66 6.58 -10.38 -1.80
CA VAL A 66 7.80 -10.40 -2.62
C VAL A 66 7.48 -10.77 -4.07
N LEU A 67 6.74 -11.86 -4.27
CA LEU A 67 6.39 -12.35 -5.60
C LEU A 67 5.54 -11.32 -6.36
N ALA A 68 4.48 -10.78 -5.74
CA ALA A 68 3.63 -9.79 -6.36
C ALA A 68 4.41 -8.52 -6.71
N ALA A 69 5.26 -8.02 -5.80
CA ALA A 69 6.05 -6.82 -6.06
C ALA A 69 7.09 -7.04 -7.16
N ALA A 70 7.76 -8.19 -7.19
CA ALA A 70 8.71 -8.54 -8.24
C ALA A 70 8.04 -8.62 -9.61
N ILE A 71 6.90 -9.33 -9.71
CA ILE A 71 6.11 -9.43 -10.93
C ILE A 71 5.62 -8.05 -11.36
N LEU A 72 5.16 -7.22 -10.43
CA LEU A 72 4.67 -5.87 -10.74
C LEU A 72 5.78 -4.94 -11.22
N MET A 73 6.97 -4.99 -10.62
CA MET A 73 8.12 -4.22 -11.10
C MET A 73 8.54 -4.67 -12.50
N ALA A 74 8.57 -5.98 -12.75
CA ALA A 74 8.82 -6.52 -14.09
C ALA A 74 7.73 -6.06 -15.08
N PHE A 75 6.46 -6.07 -14.68
CA PHE A 75 5.34 -5.59 -15.48
C PHE A 75 5.49 -4.10 -15.85
N VAL A 76 5.85 -3.24 -14.90
CA VAL A 76 6.08 -1.80 -15.14
C VAL A 76 7.22 -1.59 -16.14
N LEU A 77 8.33 -2.32 -15.99
CA LEU A 77 9.51 -2.15 -16.83
C LEU A 77 9.36 -2.76 -18.23
N LEU A 78 8.75 -3.94 -18.33
CA LEU A 78 8.72 -4.73 -19.56
C LEU A 78 7.43 -4.53 -20.37
N VAL A 79 6.28 -4.38 -19.69
CA VAL A 79 4.96 -4.24 -20.32
C VAL A 79 4.57 -2.78 -20.45
N GLU A 80 4.59 -2.02 -19.36
CA GLU A 80 4.28 -0.57 -19.42
C GLU A 80 5.40 0.25 -20.05
N LYS A 81 6.63 -0.29 -20.06
CA LYS A 81 7.85 0.37 -20.54
C LYS A 81 8.07 1.72 -19.85
N ARG A 82 7.74 1.80 -18.54
CA ARG A 82 7.88 3.01 -17.72
C ARG A 82 9.02 2.83 -16.72
N PRO A 83 9.76 3.91 -16.37
CA PRO A 83 10.75 3.83 -15.31
C PRO A 83 10.06 3.60 -13.95
N LEU A 84 10.76 3.00 -12.98
CA LEU A 84 10.24 2.80 -11.61
C LEU A 84 9.91 4.13 -10.91
N ALA A 85 10.50 5.24 -11.34
CA ALA A 85 10.13 6.58 -10.89
C ALA A 85 8.66 6.95 -11.19
N SER A 86 7.99 6.22 -12.10
CA SER A 86 6.56 6.35 -12.41
C SER A 86 5.64 5.76 -11.33
N ILE A 87 6.18 4.95 -10.42
CA ILE A 87 5.49 4.40 -9.24
C ILE A 87 6.05 4.97 -7.93
N GLY A 88 6.76 6.11 -7.99
CA GLY A 88 7.30 6.78 -6.81
C GLY A 88 8.66 6.26 -6.31
N MET A 89 9.28 5.27 -6.96
CA MET A 89 10.65 4.84 -6.65
C MET A 89 11.66 5.89 -7.13
N ARG A 90 11.95 6.86 -6.26
CA ARG A 90 12.82 7.99 -6.54
C ARG A 90 13.79 8.18 -5.39
N LYS A 91 15.01 8.65 -5.68
CA LYS A 91 15.99 8.99 -4.64
C LYS A 91 15.37 10.03 -3.68
N PRO A 92 15.28 9.75 -2.37
CA PRO A 92 14.71 10.71 -1.42
C PRO A 92 15.62 11.92 -1.26
N ARG A 93 15.01 13.09 -1.10
CA ARG A 93 15.70 14.31 -0.64
C ARG A 93 15.68 14.34 0.89
N SER A 94 16.58 15.10 1.50
CA SER A 94 16.62 15.25 2.96
C SER A 94 15.27 15.66 3.55
N LYS A 95 14.55 16.56 2.86
CA LYS A 95 13.19 16.97 3.27
C LYS A 95 12.17 15.83 3.27
N ASP A 96 12.26 14.89 2.35
CA ASP A 96 11.32 13.75 2.31
C ASP A 96 11.56 12.84 3.53
N LEU A 97 12.82 12.67 3.94
CA LEU A 97 13.21 11.92 5.14
C LEU A 97 12.85 12.65 6.44
N GLU A 98 13.04 13.98 6.49
CA GLU A 98 12.60 14.81 7.63
C GLU A 98 11.10 14.66 7.87
N TRP A 99 10.26 14.71 6.81
CA TRP A 99 8.83 14.49 6.94
C TRP A 99 8.47 13.08 7.44
N ALA A 100 9.21 12.05 7.00
CA ALA A 100 9.05 10.70 7.53
C ALA A 100 9.33 10.67 9.05
N LEU A 101 10.42 11.28 9.51
CA LEU A 101 10.75 11.31 10.93
C LEU A 101 9.77 12.14 11.78
N TYR A 102 9.27 13.27 11.27
CA TYR A 102 8.24 14.05 11.97
C TYR A 102 6.94 13.27 12.13
N LEU A 103 6.48 12.62 11.06
CA LEU A 103 5.28 11.80 11.11
C LEU A 103 5.45 10.57 12.00
N PHE A 104 6.64 9.98 12.02
CA PHE A 104 6.99 8.93 12.98
C PHE A 104 6.92 9.43 14.42
N GLY A 105 7.48 10.59 14.73
CA GLY A 105 7.40 11.20 16.05
C GLY A 105 5.96 11.47 16.49
N ILE A 106 5.12 12.00 15.60
CA ILE A 106 3.68 12.20 15.84
C ILE A 106 2.99 10.86 16.13
N TYR A 107 3.28 9.82 15.34
CA TYR A 107 2.74 8.49 15.56
C TYR A 107 3.18 7.90 16.90
N MET A 108 4.45 8.06 17.30
CA MET A 108 4.94 7.59 18.61
C MET A 108 4.29 8.33 19.77
N ALA A 109 4.11 9.66 19.67
CA ALA A 109 3.40 10.44 20.67
C ALA A 109 1.93 9.98 20.78
N TRP A 110 1.27 9.71 19.66
CA TRP A 110 -0.08 9.15 19.63
C TRP A 110 -0.14 7.76 20.28
N GLN A 111 0.79 6.87 19.94
CA GLN A 111 0.90 5.53 20.53
C GLN A 111 1.09 5.61 22.05
N TRP A 112 1.92 6.53 22.54
CA TRP A 112 2.10 6.74 23.97
C TRP A 112 0.80 7.17 24.66
N VAL A 113 0.06 8.14 24.09
CA VAL A 113 -1.25 8.57 24.62
C VAL A 113 -2.22 7.39 24.65
N VAL A 114 -2.34 6.67 23.54
CA VAL A 114 -3.21 5.50 23.38
C VAL A 114 -2.88 4.44 24.42
N MET A 115 -1.63 4.00 24.51
CA MET A 115 -1.24 2.92 25.42
C MET A 115 -1.34 3.32 26.90
N THR A 116 -1.27 4.62 27.22
CA THR A 116 -1.39 5.13 28.59
C THR A 116 -2.85 5.26 29.04
N PHE A 117 -3.71 5.84 28.20
CA PHE A 117 -5.06 6.24 28.61
C PHE A 117 -6.15 5.32 28.07
N PHE A 118 -5.88 4.62 26.97
CA PHE A 118 -6.83 3.77 26.28
C PHE A 118 -6.12 2.49 25.81
N PRO A 119 -5.53 1.66 26.69
CA PRO A 119 -4.83 0.46 26.23
C PRO A 119 -5.80 -0.48 25.49
N PRO A 120 -5.46 -0.99 24.30
CA PRO A 120 -6.32 -1.91 23.57
C PRO A 120 -6.43 -3.24 24.33
N ALA A 121 -7.60 -3.88 24.22
CA ALA A 121 -7.75 -5.24 24.69
C ALA A 121 -6.78 -6.17 23.92
N PRO A 122 -6.26 -7.25 24.55
CA PRO A 122 -5.45 -8.23 23.86
C PRO A 122 -6.20 -8.79 22.64
N ASP A 123 -5.49 -8.94 21.52
CA ASP A 123 -6.04 -9.48 20.28
C ASP A 123 -5.22 -10.67 19.77
N SER A 124 -5.91 -11.60 19.14
CA SER A 124 -5.32 -12.84 18.63
C SER A 124 -4.31 -12.60 17.52
N GLY A 125 -4.48 -11.52 16.73
CA GLY A 125 -3.57 -11.19 15.63
C GLY A 125 -2.20 -10.79 16.16
N THR A 126 -2.17 -9.85 17.09
CA THR A 126 -0.96 -9.40 17.80
C THR A 126 -0.30 -10.55 18.56
N ALA A 127 -1.07 -11.37 19.27
CA ALA A 127 -0.54 -12.56 19.96
C ALA A 127 0.08 -13.57 18.99
N THR A 128 -0.57 -13.81 17.83
CA THR A 128 -0.04 -14.70 16.79
C THR A 128 1.30 -14.19 16.27
N ILE A 129 1.41 -12.89 15.95
CA ILE A 129 2.67 -12.29 15.47
C ILE A 129 3.76 -12.36 16.53
N ALA A 130 3.45 -12.02 17.80
CA ALA A 130 4.42 -12.05 18.89
C ALA A 130 4.97 -13.46 19.17
N SER A 131 4.19 -14.51 18.89
CA SER A 131 4.61 -15.90 19.08
C SER A 131 5.56 -16.42 17.99
N LEU A 132 5.69 -15.72 16.86
CA LEU A 132 6.58 -16.11 15.77
C LEU A 132 8.06 -15.96 16.17
N PRO A 133 8.98 -16.72 15.54
CA PRO A 133 10.41 -16.48 15.71
C PRO A 133 10.77 -15.02 15.39
N ILE A 134 11.66 -14.41 16.20
CA ILE A 134 12.07 -13.00 16.03
C ILE A 134 12.50 -12.69 14.59
N VAL A 135 13.22 -13.63 13.96
CA VAL A 135 13.66 -13.51 12.55
C VAL A 135 12.49 -13.45 11.58
N ALA A 136 11.41 -14.21 11.82
CA ALA A 136 10.21 -14.16 11.01
C ALA A 136 9.47 -12.82 11.17
N VAL A 137 9.40 -12.28 12.39
CA VAL A 137 8.81 -10.95 12.64
C VAL A 137 9.63 -9.84 11.98
N LEU A 138 10.96 -9.89 12.03
CA LEU A 138 11.83 -8.98 11.28
C LEU A 138 11.56 -9.06 9.76
N GLY A 139 11.42 -10.29 9.23
CA GLY A 139 11.05 -10.51 7.83
C GLY A 139 9.70 -9.90 7.47
N LEU A 140 8.70 -10.02 8.36
CA LEU A 140 7.38 -9.40 8.19
C LEU A 140 7.46 -7.88 8.19
N ILE A 141 8.20 -7.29 9.13
CA ILE A 141 8.39 -5.83 9.24
C ILE A 141 9.02 -5.28 7.95
N ILE A 142 10.09 -5.91 7.47
CA ILE A 142 10.78 -5.48 6.24
C ILE A 142 9.89 -5.69 5.02
N SER A 143 9.22 -6.84 4.93
CA SER A 143 8.31 -7.15 3.83
C SER A 143 7.18 -6.14 3.74
N ALA A 144 6.52 -5.83 4.86
CA ALA A 144 5.47 -4.83 4.92
C ALA A 144 6.00 -3.45 4.53
N ALA A 145 7.11 -3.02 5.14
CA ALA A 145 7.68 -1.70 4.90
C ALA A 145 8.12 -1.47 3.45
N VAL A 146 8.56 -2.50 2.73
CA VAL A 146 9.06 -2.37 1.36
C VAL A 146 8.00 -2.71 0.32
N PHE A 147 7.43 -3.91 0.40
CA PHE A 147 6.59 -4.43 -0.68
C PHE A 147 5.17 -3.88 -0.62
N GLU A 148 4.58 -3.69 0.56
CA GLU A 148 3.24 -3.09 0.63
C GLU A 148 3.22 -1.65 0.15
N GLU A 149 4.32 -0.92 0.32
CA GLU A 149 4.44 0.43 -0.22
C GLU A 149 4.36 0.44 -1.76
N ILE A 150 4.98 -0.55 -2.42
CA ILE A 150 4.86 -0.72 -3.88
C ILE A 150 3.42 -1.13 -4.26
N LEU A 151 2.87 -2.11 -3.54
CA LEU A 151 1.62 -2.79 -3.88
C LEU A 151 0.35 -2.01 -3.54
N TYR A 152 0.39 -1.06 -2.59
CA TYR A 152 -0.78 -0.30 -2.18
C TYR A 152 -0.66 1.21 -2.41
N ARG A 153 0.56 1.75 -2.53
CA ARG A 153 0.77 3.18 -2.78
C ARG A 153 1.33 3.39 -4.17
N GLY A 154 2.57 2.92 -4.38
CA GLY A 154 3.36 3.20 -5.57
C GLY A 154 2.63 2.94 -6.88
N TYR A 155 2.30 1.68 -7.14
CA TYR A 155 1.63 1.34 -8.38
C TYR A 155 0.16 1.77 -8.39
N PRO A 156 -0.69 1.39 -7.41
CA PRO A 156 -2.12 1.64 -7.54
C PRO A 156 -2.50 3.11 -7.51
N ILE A 157 -1.86 3.93 -6.65
CA ILE A 157 -2.20 5.36 -6.58
C ILE A 157 -1.88 6.02 -7.90
N GLU A 158 -0.73 5.70 -8.49
CA GLU A 158 -0.27 6.29 -9.74
C GLU A 158 -1.14 5.88 -10.92
N ARG A 159 -1.44 4.58 -11.06
CA ARG A 159 -2.31 4.10 -12.15
C ARG A 159 -3.76 4.59 -12.00
N LEU A 160 -4.35 4.49 -10.82
CA LEU A 160 -5.72 4.95 -10.61
C LEU A 160 -5.84 6.47 -10.80
N SER A 161 -4.82 7.24 -10.41
CA SER A 161 -4.78 8.68 -10.67
C SER A 161 -4.75 8.98 -12.17
N GLU A 162 -4.00 8.20 -12.95
CA GLU A 162 -3.93 8.31 -14.40
C GLU A 162 -5.26 7.93 -15.08
N LEU A 163 -5.88 6.82 -14.67
CA LEU A 163 -7.15 6.34 -15.22
C LEU A 163 -8.34 7.26 -14.91
N THR A 164 -8.38 7.82 -13.70
CA THR A 164 -9.52 8.63 -13.23
C THR A 164 -9.32 10.13 -13.43
N GLY A 165 -8.08 10.57 -13.70
CA GLY A 165 -7.68 11.97 -13.70
C GLY A 165 -7.77 12.65 -12.32
N ARG A 166 -8.08 11.90 -11.25
CA ARG A 166 -8.40 12.45 -9.92
C ARG A 166 -7.65 11.69 -8.85
N ARG A 167 -6.57 12.29 -8.32
CA ARG A 167 -5.74 11.66 -7.29
C ARG A 167 -6.53 11.20 -6.08
N TRP A 168 -7.45 12.02 -5.57
CA TRP A 168 -8.22 11.68 -4.37
C TRP A 168 -9.03 10.38 -4.53
N ILE A 169 -9.49 10.03 -5.74
CA ILE A 169 -10.17 8.75 -6.00
C ILE A 169 -9.20 7.59 -5.78
N ALA A 170 -7.96 7.72 -6.26
CA ALA A 170 -6.93 6.72 -6.05
C ALA A 170 -6.63 6.50 -4.55
N TYR A 171 -6.55 7.56 -3.75
CA TYR A 171 -6.40 7.45 -2.29
C TYR A 171 -7.63 6.80 -1.64
N ALA A 172 -8.83 7.22 -2.03
CA ALA A 172 -10.09 6.69 -1.49
C ALA A 172 -10.32 5.22 -1.82
N VAL A 173 -9.78 4.70 -2.93
CA VAL A 173 -9.84 3.29 -3.30
C VAL A 173 -8.74 2.48 -2.62
N THR A 174 -7.51 2.99 -2.60
CA THR A 174 -6.36 2.21 -2.14
C THR A 174 -6.30 2.08 -0.62
N ALA A 175 -6.67 3.13 0.13
CA ALA A 175 -6.61 3.11 1.59
C ALA A 175 -7.53 2.05 2.23
N PRO A 176 -8.82 1.91 1.84
CA PRO A 176 -9.67 0.84 2.37
C PRO A 176 -9.15 -0.56 2.03
N LEU A 177 -8.58 -0.78 0.84
CA LEU A 177 -8.02 -2.07 0.45
C LEU A 177 -6.81 -2.46 1.31
N PHE A 178 -6.02 -1.48 1.76
CA PHE A 178 -4.95 -1.71 2.71
C PHE A 178 -5.46 -1.95 4.13
N VAL A 179 -6.44 -1.15 4.58
CA VAL A 179 -6.94 -1.18 5.96
C VAL A 179 -7.79 -2.42 6.26
N ALA A 180 -8.60 -2.89 5.31
CA ALA A 180 -9.57 -3.96 5.56
C ALA A 180 -8.91 -5.28 6.04
N PRO A 181 -7.82 -5.79 5.43
CA PRO A 181 -7.12 -6.97 5.94
C PRO A 181 -6.63 -6.82 7.38
N HIS A 182 -6.22 -5.61 7.77
CA HIS A 182 -5.72 -5.33 9.11
C HIS A 182 -6.84 -5.35 10.14
N ILE A 183 -8.01 -4.77 9.82
CA ILE A 183 -9.19 -4.87 10.70
C ILE A 183 -9.61 -6.33 10.87
N VAL A 184 -9.58 -7.13 9.80
CA VAL A 184 -9.93 -8.55 9.86
C VAL A 184 -8.95 -9.34 10.72
N PHE A 185 -7.65 -9.03 10.65
CA PHE A 185 -6.61 -9.79 11.34
C PHE A 185 -6.39 -9.35 12.80
N PHE A 186 -6.33 -8.04 13.04
CA PHE A 186 -6.05 -7.44 14.36
C PHE A 186 -7.30 -7.00 15.10
N GLY A 187 -8.44 -6.84 14.43
CA GLY A 187 -9.66 -6.28 15.01
C GLY A 187 -9.81 -4.76 14.78
N PRO A 188 -10.98 -4.18 15.10
CA PRO A 188 -11.28 -2.78 14.80
C PRO A 188 -10.44 -1.79 15.63
N HIS A 189 -9.89 -2.20 16.78
CA HIS A 189 -9.03 -1.31 17.56
C HIS A 189 -7.73 -0.93 16.86
N TRP A 190 -7.33 -1.74 15.88
CA TRP A 190 -6.20 -1.44 15.02
C TRP A 190 -6.33 -0.05 14.37
N LEU A 191 -7.55 0.42 14.07
CA LEU A 191 -7.79 1.73 13.45
C LEU A 191 -7.26 2.90 14.28
N TRP A 192 -7.46 2.88 15.60
CA TRP A 192 -7.05 3.95 16.48
C TRP A 192 -5.66 3.71 17.10
N THR A 193 -5.08 2.52 16.92
CA THR A 193 -3.65 2.27 17.19
C THR A 193 -2.82 2.48 15.91
N ALA A 194 -2.51 1.42 15.17
CA ALA A 194 -1.63 1.43 13.99
C ALA A 194 -2.26 2.10 12.76
N GLY A 195 -3.60 2.21 12.70
CA GLY A 195 -4.32 2.90 11.63
C GLY A 195 -3.96 4.37 11.50
N VAL A 196 -3.59 5.05 12.60
CA VAL A 196 -3.06 6.42 12.55
C VAL A 196 -1.72 6.48 11.82
N GLY A 197 -0.87 5.46 11.98
CA GLY A 197 0.35 5.29 11.19
C GLY A 197 0.07 5.11 9.70
N THR A 198 -1.01 4.41 9.36
CA THR A 198 -1.48 4.28 7.96
C THR A 198 -1.86 5.64 7.37
N ILE A 199 -2.60 6.47 8.12
CA ILE A 199 -2.92 7.84 7.69
C ILE A 199 -1.64 8.62 7.43
N ALA A 200 -0.66 8.53 8.33
CA ALA A 200 0.63 9.19 8.17
C ALA A 200 1.37 8.76 6.89
N LEU A 201 1.35 7.46 6.55
CA LEU A 201 1.92 6.95 5.29
C LEU A 201 1.25 7.56 4.05
N TYR A 202 -0.08 7.58 4.01
CA TYR A 202 -0.82 8.16 2.89
C TYR A 202 -0.61 9.68 2.78
N VAL A 203 -0.54 10.39 3.91
CA VAL A 203 -0.20 11.82 3.95
C VAL A 203 1.22 12.06 3.42
N LEU A 204 2.19 11.25 3.84
CA LEU A 204 3.57 11.36 3.37
C LEU A 204 3.67 11.12 1.86
N TYR A 205 3.01 10.08 1.36
CA TYR A 205 3.01 9.78 -0.07
C TYR A 205 2.30 10.87 -0.89
N ALA A 206 1.17 11.39 -0.41
CA ALA A 206 0.47 12.51 -1.03
C ALA A 206 1.34 13.77 -1.13
N LYS A 207 2.16 14.01 -0.11
CA LYS A 207 3.06 15.16 -0.03
C LYS A 207 4.30 15.01 -0.89
N THR A 208 4.95 13.85 -0.86
CA THR A 208 6.30 13.66 -1.40
C THR A 208 6.32 12.89 -2.71
N ARG A 209 5.34 12.00 -2.93
CA ARG A 209 5.35 10.96 -3.97
C ARG A 209 6.69 10.23 -4.06
N ASN A 210 7.25 9.93 -2.87
CA ASN A 210 8.51 9.24 -2.72
C ASN A 210 8.30 7.96 -1.91
N LEU A 211 8.40 6.82 -2.59
CA LEU A 211 8.23 5.52 -1.95
C LEU A 211 9.31 5.23 -0.91
N PRO A 212 10.62 5.40 -1.17
CA PRO A 212 11.63 5.17 -0.14
C PRO A 212 11.40 5.93 1.18
N ALA A 213 10.89 7.17 1.13
CA ALA A 213 10.50 7.91 2.33
C ALA A 213 9.33 7.25 3.07
N CYS A 214 8.34 6.72 2.33
CA CYS A 214 7.23 5.96 2.91
C CYS A 214 7.69 4.61 3.48
N MET A 215 8.61 3.92 2.80
CA MET A 215 9.21 2.68 3.29
C MET A 215 9.96 2.90 4.61
N LEU A 216 10.70 4.02 4.73
CA LEU A 216 11.36 4.39 5.98
C LEU A 216 10.33 4.65 7.10
N LEU A 217 9.30 5.45 6.84
CA LEU A 217 8.24 5.71 7.82
C LEU A 217 7.55 4.41 8.25
N HIS A 218 7.19 3.55 7.29
CA HIS A 218 6.52 2.28 7.56
C HIS A 218 7.41 1.35 8.38
N LEU A 219 8.70 1.25 8.03
CA LEU A 219 9.68 0.51 8.82
C LEU A 219 9.70 1.01 10.26
N CYS A 220 9.85 2.31 10.48
CA CYS A 220 9.88 2.91 11.82
C CYS A 220 8.58 2.65 12.60
N ILE A 221 7.41 2.75 11.95
CA ILE A 221 6.10 2.45 12.54
C ILE A 221 6.01 0.99 13.02
N ASN A 222 6.60 0.05 12.28
CA ASN A 222 6.49 -1.39 12.54
C ASN A 222 7.57 -1.92 13.48
N LEU A 223 8.74 -1.26 13.61
CA LEU A 223 9.81 -1.70 14.52
C LEU A 223 9.34 -1.99 15.97
N PRO A 224 8.45 -1.20 16.58
CA PRO A 224 7.91 -1.49 17.92
C PRO A 224 7.22 -2.85 18.08
N ILE A 225 6.79 -3.52 17.00
CA ILE A 225 6.23 -4.89 17.04
C ILE A 225 7.23 -5.90 17.63
N LEU A 226 8.53 -5.61 17.55
CA LEU A 226 9.57 -6.44 18.15
C LEU A 226 9.51 -6.45 19.69
N ILE A 227 8.98 -5.41 20.34
CA ILE A 227 8.92 -5.31 21.79
C ILE A 227 8.11 -6.48 22.40
N PRO A 228 6.83 -6.69 22.05
CA PRO A 228 6.07 -7.83 22.57
C PRO A 228 6.62 -9.17 22.07
N THR A 229 7.22 -9.22 20.88
CA THR A 229 7.83 -10.45 20.34
C THR A 229 9.04 -10.89 21.18
N ILE A 230 9.93 -9.95 21.53
CA ILE A 230 11.10 -10.24 22.37
C ILE A 230 10.65 -10.58 23.79
N ALA A 231 9.69 -9.82 24.35
CA ALA A 231 9.14 -10.09 25.67
C ALA A 231 8.53 -11.50 25.75
N HIS A 232 7.84 -11.96 24.71
CA HIS A 232 7.30 -13.32 24.63
C HIS A 232 8.39 -14.41 24.71
N HIS A 233 9.56 -14.19 24.11
CA HIS A 233 10.63 -15.20 24.05
C HIS A 233 11.67 -15.11 25.17
N VAL A 234 11.80 -13.95 25.83
CA VAL A 234 12.80 -13.71 26.90
C VAL A 234 12.16 -13.63 28.28
N GLY A 235 10.87 -13.26 28.37
CA GLY A 235 10.13 -13.10 29.63
C GLY A 235 9.35 -14.34 30.06
N GLY A 236 9.63 -15.50 29.46
CA GLY A 236 9.11 -16.81 29.87
C GLY A 236 9.99 -17.48 30.93
#